data_AF-A0ABD1T1M6-F1
#
_entry.id   AF-A0ABD1T1M6-F1
#
_cell.length_a   1.000
_cell.length_b   1.000
_cell.length_c   1.000
_cell.angle_alpha   90.00
_cell.angle_beta   90.00
_cell.angle_gamma   90.00
#
_symmetry.space_group_name_H-M   'P 1'
#
loop_
_entity.id
_entity.type
_entity.pdbx_description
1 polymer ?
#
loop_
_entity_poly.entity_id
_entity_poly.type
_entity_poly.pdbx_seq_one_letter_code
_entity_poly.pdbx_strand_id
1 'polypeptide(L)'
;MGFTENMAATFLSSGNPCLDFFFHIVPDTLPETLHERLKLSWDNDSLTTLKLVGNLRGVRGTGKSDKENFYTAALWMHQYHPKTLACNLGIFAEFGYFKDLLEILYRLLEGPEIRENKKIEWRKKKKEKARARRHYFLEKIKKKDEDTAKVEKKKMLRARVPREERIEANIKKVKEEREKARKLRKLKVFNMAKKASYKYDQDANYRFLHDQISALFAQSLKSDMEFLNSGEIKRISLAAKWCPTIDSSYDKATLICKSIAESIFPRESTPEYEGLNQDQYVYKVRNRLRKEVLVPLHQALKLPEVYMSAQQWESIPYNRVASVAMRNYTDIFLHRDNKRFREYLENVKAGESENYSWSIASS
;
A
#
# COMPACT_ATOMS: atom_id res chain seq x y z
N MET A 1 7.17 -38.20 -15.09
CA MET A 1 8.12 -37.07 -14.97
C MET A 1 7.54 -35.88 -15.73
N GLY A 2 7.74 -34.68 -15.22
CA GLY A 2 7.47 -33.42 -15.91
C GLY A 2 8.76 -32.61 -16.08
N PHE A 3 8.64 -31.44 -16.69
CA PHE A 3 9.74 -30.48 -16.84
C PHE A 3 9.38 -29.17 -16.15
N THR A 4 10.36 -28.54 -15.49
CA THR A 4 10.23 -27.17 -14.98
C THR A 4 10.28 -26.16 -16.13
N GLU A 5 10.01 -24.87 -15.85
CA GLU A 5 10.15 -23.80 -16.85
C GLU A 5 11.57 -23.71 -17.46
N ASN A 6 12.58 -24.21 -16.74
CA ASN A 6 13.97 -24.31 -17.19
C ASN A 6 14.30 -25.67 -17.84
N MET A 7 13.29 -26.47 -18.21
CA MET A 7 13.43 -27.80 -18.81
C MET A 7 14.16 -28.84 -17.95
N ALA A 8 14.32 -28.60 -16.64
CA ALA A 8 14.86 -29.59 -15.72
C ALA A 8 13.81 -30.65 -15.40
N ALA A 9 14.20 -31.93 -15.41
CA ALA A 9 13.32 -33.04 -15.05
C ALA A 9 12.86 -32.92 -13.59
N THR A 10 11.56 -33.08 -13.36
CA THR A 10 10.96 -33.06 -12.02
C THR A 10 9.88 -34.12 -11.89
N PHE A 11 9.64 -34.58 -10.66
CA PHE A 11 8.52 -35.46 -10.38
C PHE A 11 7.21 -34.66 -10.46
N LEU A 12 6.15 -35.28 -10.98
CA LEU A 12 4.83 -34.62 -11.09
C LEU A 12 4.11 -34.51 -9.75
N SER A 13 4.48 -35.39 -8.81
CA SER A 13 4.08 -35.41 -7.41
C SER A 13 5.12 -36.22 -6.63
N SER A 14 5.33 -35.84 -5.37
CA SER A 14 6.13 -36.55 -4.39
C SER A 14 5.34 -37.58 -3.58
N GLY A 15 4.01 -37.65 -3.77
CA GLY A 15 3.10 -38.42 -2.93
C GLY A 15 2.76 -37.77 -1.58
N ASN A 16 3.44 -36.67 -1.21
CA ASN A 16 3.12 -35.87 -0.03
C ASN A 16 2.54 -34.51 -0.47
N PRO A 17 1.24 -34.23 -0.21
CA PRO A 17 0.60 -32.99 -0.62
C PRO A 17 1.27 -31.70 -0.09
N CYS A 18 1.83 -31.73 1.12
CA CYS A 18 2.55 -30.57 1.68
C CYS A 18 3.88 -30.33 0.96
N LEU A 19 4.60 -31.38 0.61
CA LEU A 19 5.84 -31.28 -0.15
C LEU A 19 5.57 -30.81 -1.58
N ASP A 20 4.49 -31.31 -2.18
CA ASP A 20 4.02 -30.87 -3.49
C ASP A 20 3.61 -29.40 -3.49
N PHE A 21 2.93 -28.93 -2.43
CA PHE A 21 2.66 -27.51 -2.23
C PHE A 21 3.97 -26.71 -2.16
N PHE A 22 4.94 -27.19 -1.39
CA PHE A 22 6.22 -26.51 -1.24
C PHE A 22 7.02 -26.43 -2.54
N PHE A 23 7.01 -27.43 -3.42
CA PHE A 23 7.79 -27.36 -4.66
C PHE A 23 7.03 -26.75 -5.83
N HIS A 24 5.72 -27.01 -5.96
CA HIS A 24 4.97 -26.65 -7.16
C HIS A 24 4.27 -25.30 -7.08
N ILE A 25 4.12 -24.71 -5.89
CA ILE A 25 3.66 -23.32 -5.79
C ILE A 25 4.82 -22.37 -6.06
N VAL A 26 4.82 -21.78 -7.25
CA VAL A 26 5.82 -20.82 -7.74
C VAL A 26 5.14 -19.52 -8.17
N PRO A 27 5.88 -18.41 -8.37
CA PRO A 27 5.31 -17.20 -8.95
C PRO A 27 4.51 -17.51 -10.22
N ASP A 28 3.39 -16.81 -10.42
CA ASP A 28 2.46 -17.00 -11.54
C ASP A 28 1.68 -18.33 -11.57
N THR A 29 1.71 -19.12 -10.48
CA THR A 29 0.78 -20.24 -10.29
C THR A 29 -0.68 -19.76 -10.36
N LEU A 30 -1.51 -20.46 -11.13
CA LEU A 30 -2.93 -20.14 -11.24
C LEU A 30 -3.66 -20.27 -9.88
N PRO A 31 -4.57 -19.35 -9.54
CA PRO A 31 -5.30 -19.40 -8.27
C PRO A 31 -6.03 -20.72 -8.03
N GLU A 32 -6.60 -21.33 -9.08
CA GLU A 32 -7.31 -22.60 -9.01
C GLU A 32 -6.37 -23.73 -8.60
N THR A 33 -5.20 -23.82 -9.22
CA THR A 33 -4.15 -24.79 -8.89
C THR A 33 -3.66 -24.59 -7.46
N LEU A 34 -3.50 -23.35 -7.02
CA LEU A 34 -3.12 -23.04 -5.65
C LEU A 34 -4.20 -23.49 -4.66
N HIS A 35 -5.48 -23.23 -4.93
CA HIS A 35 -6.59 -23.66 -4.07
C HIS A 35 -6.68 -25.18 -3.96
N GLU A 36 -6.52 -25.90 -5.06
CA GLU A 36 -6.50 -27.37 -5.05
C GLU A 36 -5.36 -27.91 -4.18
N ARG A 37 -4.15 -27.37 -4.36
CA ARG A 37 -2.99 -27.78 -3.55
C ARG A 37 -3.13 -27.37 -2.09
N LEU A 38 -3.71 -26.21 -1.79
CA LEU A 38 -4.04 -25.81 -0.41
C LEU A 38 -4.99 -26.81 0.23
N LYS A 39 -6.06 -27.19 -0.47
CA LYS A 39 -7.02 -28.17 0.04
C LYS A 39 -6.35 -29.52 0.33
N LEU A 40 -5.63 -30.07 -0.65
CA LEU A 40 -4.96 -31.37 -0.50
C LEU A 40 -3.91 -31.36 0.62
N SER A 41 -3.11 -30.29 0.71
CA SER A 41 -2.11 -30.15 1.78
C SER A 41 -2.76 -29.96 3.15
N TRP A 42 -3.83 -29.17 3.22
CA TRP A 42 -4.55 -28.91 4.47
C TRP A 42 -5.22 -30.16 5.04
N ASP A 43 -5.88 -30.94 4.18
CA ASP A 43 -6.53 -32.21 4.54
C ASP A 43 -5.50 -33.26 4.99
N ASN A 44 -4.26 -33.18 4.48
CA ASN A 44 -3.15 -34.05 4.89
C ASN A 44 -2.50 -33.61 6.20
N ASP A 45 -2.08 -32.34 6.30
CA ASP A 45 -1.49 -31.73 7.50
C ASP A 45 -1.72 -30.21 7.49
N SER A 46 -2.74 -29.78 8.22
CA SER A 46 -3.12 -28.37 8.36
C SER A 46 -2.05 -27.49 9.01
N LEU A 47 -1.27 -28.01 9.96
CA LEU A 47 -0.23 -27.22 10.64
C LEU A 47 0.96 -26.98 9.71
N THR A 48 1.40 -28.01 8.99
CA THR A 48 2.46 -27.87 7.99
C THR A 48 2.00 -26.96 6.86
N THR A 49 0.75 -27.10 6.40
CA THR A 49 0.19 -26.20 5.38
C THR A 49 0.15 -24.75 5.83
N LEU A 50 -0.25 -24.48 7.08
CA LEU A 50 -0.22 -23.13 7.65
C LEU A 50 1.20 -22.53 7.65
N LYS A 51 2.21 -23.33 8.02
CA LYS A 51 3.63 -22.91 7.96
C LYS A 51 4.05 -22.62 6.52
N LEU A 52 3.62 -23.43 5.56
CA LEU A 52 3.90 -23.23 4.14
C LEU A 52 3.24 -21.95 3.58
N VAL A 53 2.04 -21.60 4.03
CA VAL A 53 1.42 -20.30 3.72
C VAL A 53 2.28 -19.15 4.25
N GLY A 54 2.79 -19.25 5.48
CA GLY A 54 3.77 -18.28 6.01
C GLY A 54 5.06 -18.21 5.19
N ASN A 55 5.57 -19.36 4.75
CA ASN A 55 6.76 -19.48 3.91
C ASN A 55 6.58 -18.80 2.54
N LEU A 56 5.39 -18.81 1.94
CA LEU A 56 5.13 -18.04 0.71
C LEU A 56 5.51 -16.57 0.91
N ARG A 57 5.16 -15.99 2.06
CA ARG A 57 5.37 -14.57 2.31
C ARG A 57 6.75 -14.20 2.85
N GLY A 58 7.51 -15.14 3.41
CA GLY A 58 8.79 -14.88 4.06
C GLY A 58 9.73 -14.01 3.20
N VAL A 59 10.00 -12.77 3.64
CA VAL A 59 10.82 -11.77 2.90
C VAL A 59 12.18 -11.49 3.50
N ARG A 60 12.51 -12.11 4.64
CA ARG A 60 13.76 -11.90 5.36
C ARG A 60 14.69 -13.12 5.22
N GLY A 61 14.74 -13.70 4.02
CA GLY A 61 15.47 -14.95 3.75
C GLY A 61 14.81 -16.21 4.32
N THR A 62 13.60 -16.09 4.88
CA THR A 62 12.88 -17.19 5.54
C THR A 62 11.86 -17.89 4.64
N GLY A 63 11.72 -17.44 3.38
CA GLY A 63 10.71 -17.97 2.48
C GLY A 63 10.82 -17.47 1.05
N LYS A 64 9.76 -17.68 0.27
CA LYS A 64 9.76 -17.49 -1.18
C LYS A 64 9.54 -16.05 -1.63
N SER A 65 9.24 -15.13 -0.72
CA SER A 65 8.88 -13.74 -1.05
C SER A 65 7.74 -13.60 -2.08
N ASP A 66 6.89 -14.61 -2.21
CA ASP A 66 5.77 -14.67 -3.13
C ASP A 66 4.50 -14.10 -2.49
N LYS A 67 4.37 -12.78 -2.59
CA LYS A 67 3.24 -12.06 -2.01
C LYS A 67 1.89 -12.39 -2.67
N GLU A 68 1.85 -12.68 -3.97
CA GLU A 68 0.58 -12.85 -4.67
C GLU A 68 -0.04 -14.19 -4.32
N ASN A 69 0.74 -15.27 -4.34
CA ASN A 69 0.28 -16.57 -3.84
C ASN A 69 -0.03 -16.52 -2.34
N PHE A 70 0.73 -15.76 -1.53
CA PHE A 70 0.36 -15.54 -0.13
C PHE A 70 -1.02 -14.89 0.01
N TYR A 71 -1.32 -13.82 -0.74
CA TYR A 71 -2.63 -13.19 -0.63
C TYR A 71 -3.75 -14.10 -1.10
N THR A 72 -3.56 -14.86 -2.18
CA THR A 72 -4.53 -15.86 -2.63
C THR A 72 -4.77 -16.92 -1.56
N ALA A 73 -3.70 -17.44 -0.93
CA ALA A 73 -3.81 -18.40 0.17
C ALA A 73 -4.50 -17.80 1.41
N ALA A 74 -4.22 -16.53 1.75
CA ALA A 74 -4.88 -15.84 2.85
C ALA A 74 -6.38 -15.64 2.59
N LEU A 75 -6.78 -15.33 1.35
CA LEU A 75 -8.19 -15.22 0.97
C LEU A 75 -8.90 -16.59 1.02
N TRP A 76 -8.23 -17.65 0.57
CA TRP A 76 -8.70 -19.03 0.72
C TRP A 76 -8.89 -19.40 2.20
N MET A 77 -7.89 -19.10 3.05
CA MET A 77 -8.01 -19.31 4.49
C MET A 77 -9.14 -18.49 5.12
N HIS A 78 -9.39 -17.26 4.65
CA HIS A 78 -10.53 -16.48 5.14
C HIS A 78 -11.86 -17.16 4.82
N GLN A 79 -11.97 -17.80 3.66
CA GLN A 79 -13.18 -18.49 3.23
C GLN A 79 -13.42 -19.80 4.00
N TYR A 80 -12.37 -20.62 4.22
CA TYR A 80 -12.52 -21.98 4.77
C TYR A 80 -12.08 -22.10 6.24
N HIS A 81 -11.11 -21.29 6.68
CA HIS A 81 -10.50 -21.34 8.02
C HIS A 81 -10.33 -19.94 8.65
N PRO A 82 -11.41 -19.12 8.73
CA PRO A 82 -11.33 -17.71 9.11
C PRO A 82 -10.69 -17.48 10.48
N LYS A 83 -10.99 -18.36 11.45
CA LYS A 83 -10.40 -18.30 12.79
C LYS A 83 -8.90 -18.56 12.76
N THR A 84 -8.45 -19.55 11.99
CA THR A 84 -7.03 -19.86 11.86
C THR A 84 -6.26 -18.70 11.23
N LEU A 85 -6.80 -18.06 10.19
CA LEU A 85 -6.21 -16.85 9.62
C LEU A 85 -6.08 -15.74 10.67
N ALA A 86 -7.15 -15.46 11.40
CA ALA A 86 -7.21 -14.34 12.34
C ALA A 86 -6.33 -14.55 13.59
N CYS A 87 -6.21 -15.78 14.08
CA CYS A 87 -5.36 -16.10 15.24
C CYS A 87 -3.86 -16.09 14.90
N ASN A 88 -3.48 -16.18 13.62
CA ASN A 88 -2.08 -16.25 13.18
C ASN A 88 -1.56 -14.95 12.53
N LEU A 89 -2.31 -13.84 12.63
CA LEU A 89 -1.95 -12.56 12.02
C LEU A 89 -0.59 -12.02 12.49
N GLY A 90 -0.25 -12.21 13.77
CA GLY A 90 1.05 -11.80 14.31
C GLY A 90 2.21 -12.50 13.62
N ILE A 91 2.10 -13.82 13.43
CA ILE A 91 3.08 -14.64 12.71
C ILE A 91 3.18 -14.19 11.25
N PHE A 92 2.06 -13.94 10.58
CA PHE A 92 2.09 -13.45 9.19
C PHE A 92 2.72 -12.06 9.07
N ALA A 93 2.53 -11.18 10.04
CA ALA A 93 3.20 -9.88 10.08
C ALA A 93 4.72 -10.01 10.33
N GLU A 94 5.16 -11.06 11.05
CA GLU A 94 6.56 -11.38 11.29
C GLU A 94 7.25 -11.96 10.04
N PHE A 95 6.64 -12.93 9.35
CA PHE A 95 7.17 -13.44 8.08
C PHE A 95 7.14 -12.37 6.97
N GLY A 96 6.04 -11.61 6.91
CA GLY A 96 5.81 -10.52 5.99
C GLY A 96 5.97 -9.14 6.64
N TYR A 97 4.93 -8.32 6.52
CA TYR A 97 4.81 -7.00 7.11
C TYR A 97 3.37 -6.79 7.61
N PHE A 98 3.19 -5.88 8.57
CA PHE A 98 1.86 -5.40 9.01
C PHE A 98 0.98 -4.90 7.84
N LYS A 99 1.57 -4.36 6.77
CA LYS A 99 0.84 -3.95 5.57
C LYS A 99 0.08 -5.09 4.90
N ASP A 100 0.60 -6.32 4.98
CA ASP A 100 -0.04 -7.47 4.34
C ASP A 100 -1.43 -7.72 4.93
N LEU A 101 -1.62 -7.45 6.22
CA LEU A 101 -2.92 -7.57 6.89
C LEU A 101 -3.95 -6.58 6.31
N LEU A 102 -3.51 -5.34 6.04
CA LEU A 102 -4.34 -4.32 5.39
C LEU A 102 -4.67 -4.70 3.94
N GLU A 103 -3.73 -5.35 3.24
CA GLU A 103 -3.94 -5.82 1.88
C GLU A 103 -4.97 -6.94 1.80
N ILE A 104 -4.99 -7.86 2.76
CA ILE A 104 -5.99 -8.92 2.86
C ILE A 104 -7.40 -8.30 2.99
N LEU A 105 -7.60 -7.37 3.93
CA LEU A 105 -8.89 -6.66 4.07
C LEU A 105 -9.28 -5.91 2.80
N TYR A 106 -8.31 -5.27 2.15
CA TYR A 106 -8.54 -4.52 0.92
C TYR A 106 -9.01 -5.43 -0.22
N ARG A 107 -8.41 -6.61 -0.38
CA ARG A 107 -8.79 -7.60 -1.39
C ARG A 107 -10.11 -8.29 -1.09
N LEU A 108 -10.43 -8.53 0.19
CA LEU A 108 -11.75 -9.05 0.60
C LEU A 108 -12.90 -8.09 0.24
N LEU A 109 -12.63 -6.79 0.25
CA LEU A 109 -13.59 -5.79 -0.19
C LEU A 109 -13.60 -5.67 -1.72
N GLU A 110 -12.46 -5.41 -2.34
CA GLU A 110 -12.39 -4.97 -3.74
C GLU A 110 -12.22 -6.09 -4.76
N GLY A 111 -11.96 -7.32 -4.30
CA GLY A 111 -11.67 -8.48 -5.10
C GLY A 111 -10.16 -8.81 -5.14
N PRO A 112 -9.81 -10.09 -5.37
CA PRO A 112 -8.42 -10.57 -5.36
C PRO A 112 -7.53 -9.88 -6.41
N GLU A 113 -8.09 -9.53 -7.56
CA GLU A 113 -7.38 -8.99 -8.72
C GLU A 113 -7.22 -7.45 -8.71
N ILE A 114 -7.69 -6.77 -7.65
CA ILE A 114 -7.79 -5.30 -7.63
C ILE A 114 -6.47 -4.60 -7.94
N ARG A 115 -5.33 -5.18 -7.53
CA ARG A 115 -4.00 -4.59 -7.78
C ARG A 115 -3.59 -4.70 -9.24
N GLU A 116 -3.84 -5.82 -9.89
CA GLU A 116 -3.56 -5.98 -11.33
C GLU A 116 -4.52 -5.12 -12.15
N ASN A 117 -5.81 -5.09 -11.82
CA ASN A 117 -6.80 -4.23 -12.47
C ASN A 117 -6.40 -2.75 -12.43
N LYS A 118 -5.97 -2.26 -11.26
CA LYS A 118 -5.46 -0.88 -11.11
C LYS A 118 -4.20 -0.62 -11.92
N LYS A 119 -3.30 -1.60 -12.02
CA LYS A 119 -2.06 -1.50 -12.79
C LYS A 119 -2.33 -1.46 -14.30
N ILE A 120 -3.27 -2.27 -14.78
CA ILE A 120 -3.76 -2.24 -16.17
C ILE A 120 -4.38 -0.87 -16.48
N GLU A 121 -5.28 -0.37 -15.62
CA GLU A 121 -5.88 0.96 -15.77
C GLU A 121 -4.83 2.06 -15.83
N TRP A 122 -3.84 2.03 -14.92
CA TRP A 122 -2.78 3.02 -14.87
C TRP A 122 -1.92 2.99 -16.14
N ARG A 123 -1.56 1.79 -16.63
CA ARG A 123 -0.84 1.61 -17.90
C ARG A 123 -1.63 2.17 -19.07
N LYS A 124 -2.95 1.92 -19.13
CA LYS A 124 -3.85 2.47 -20.16
C LYS A 124 -3.86 3.99 -20.13
N LYS A 125 -4.10 4.60 -18.96
CA LYS A 125 -4.08 6.06 -18.76
C LYS A 125 -2.72 6.68 -19.13
N LYS A 126 -1.62 6.00 -18.82
CA LYS A 126 -0.27 6.45 -19.18
C LYS A 126 -0.07 6.44 -20.70
N LYS A 127 -0.50 5.38 -21.40
CA LYS A 127 -0.46 5.28 -22.86
C LYS A 127 -1.34 6.36 -23.53
N GLU A 128 -2.55 6.58 -23.02
CA GLU A 128 -3.46 7.63 -23.51
C GLU A 128 -2.85 9.02 -23.37
N LYS A 129 -2.27 9.34 -22.20
CA LYS A 129 -1.55 10.61 -22.01
C LYS A 129 -0.37 10.77 -22.95
N ALA A 130 0.40 9.70 -23.18
CA ALA A 130 1.51 9.72 -24.13
C ALA A 130 1.02 9.95 -25.57
N ARG A 131 -0.08 9.30 -25.99
CA ARG A 131 -0.72 9.51 -27.29
C ARG A 131 -1.22 10.95 -27.45
N ALA A 132 -1.92 11.49 -26.44
CA ALA A 132 -2.40 12.87 -26.46
C ALA A 132 -1.26 13.89 -26.60
N ARG A 133 -0.14 13.67 -25.88
CA ARG A 133 1.07 14.50 -26.01
C ARG A 133 1.65 14.39 -27.42
N ARG A 134 1.82 13.17 -27.96
CA ARG A 134 2.31 12.95 -29.33
C ARG A 134 1.42 13.64 -30.36
N HIS A 135 0.10 13.48 -30.25
CA HIS A 135 -0.87 14.14 -31.13
C HIS A 135 -0.71 15.66 -31.07
N TYR A 136 -0.62 16.24 -29.87
CA TYR A 136 -0.39 17.69 -29.70
C TYR A 136 0.90 18.16 -30.39
N PHE A 137 2.00 17.43 -30.23
CA PHE A 137 3.26 17.78 -30.90
C PHE A 137 3.19 17.64 -32.43
N LEU A 138 2.57 16.57 -32.94
CA LEU A 138 2.37 16.37 -34.37
C LEU A 138 1.47 17.46 -34.98
N GLU A 139 0.40 17.84 -34.30
CA GLU A 139 -0.48 18.93 -34.71
C GLU A 139 0.27 20.28 -34.71
N LYS A 140 1.19 20.49 -33.76
CA LYS A 140 2.05 21.69 -33.72
C LYS A 140 3.04 21.72 -34.89
N ILE A 141 3.59 20.57 -35.29
CA ILE A 141 4.46 20.45 -36.48
C ILE A 141 3.64 20.71 -37.76
N LYS A 142 2.48 20.08 -37.91
CA LYS A 142 1.59 20.31 -39.07
C LYS A 142 1.12 21.76 -39.20
N LYS A 143 0.92 22.48 -38.09
CA LYS A 143 0.62 23.92 -38.09
C LYS A 143 1.77 24.78 -38.61
N LYS A 144 3.00 24.27 -38.63
CA LYS A 144 4.16 24.95 -39.23
C LYS A 144 4.13 24.88 -40.76
N ASP A 145 3.41 23.89 -41.31
CA ASP A 145 3.17 23.67 -42.74
C ASP A 145 1.71 23.99 -43.15
N GLU A 146 0.91 24.64 -42.28
CA GLU A 146 -0.50 25.00 -42.57
C GLU A 146 -0.58 26.19 -43.55
N ASP A 147 -1.45 26.07 -44.56
CA ASP A 147 -1.86 27.12 -45.51
C ASP A 147 -2.15 28.45 -44.80
N THR A 148 -1.44 29.51 -45.18
CA THR A 148 -1.42 30.84 -44.53
C THR A 148 -2.83 31.39 -44.32
N ALA A 149 -3.75 31.16 -45.27
CA ALA A 149 -5.14 31.60 -45.19
C ALA A 149 -5.93 30.99 -44.01
N LYS A 150 -5.67 29.73 -43.63
CA LYS A 150 -6.33 29.07 -42.47
C LYS A 150 -5.80 29.60 -41.15
N VAL A 151 -4.51 29.93 -41.08
CA VAL A 151 -3.87 30.52 -39.91
C VAL A 151 -4.40 31.94 -39.68
N GLU A 152 -4.48 32.76 -40.73
CA GLU A 152 -5.10 34.10 -40.72
C GLU A 152 -6.54 34.05 -40.18
N LYS A 153 -7.37 33.12 -40.71
CA LYS A 153 -8.76 32.96 -40.29
C LYS A 153 -8.91 32.59 -38.81
N LYS A 154 -8.07 31.69 -38.28
CA LYS A 154 -8.04 31.35 -36.85
C LYS A 154 -7.56 32.53 -35.98
N LYS A 155 -6.59 33.30 -36.47
CA LYS A 155 -6.13 34.54 -35.80
C LYS A 155 -7.26 35.56 -35.72
N MET A 156 -7.94 35.84 -36.83
CA MET A 156 -9.09 36.75 -36.87
C MET A 156 -10.21 36.29 -35.93
N LEU A 157 -10.57 35.00 -35.92
CA LEU A 157 -11.56 34.44 -35.00
C LEU A 157 -11.15 34.59 -33.52
N ARG A 158 -9.86 34.44 -33.20
CA ARG A 158 -9.34 34.65 -31.84
C ARG A 158 -9.25 36.13 -31.45
N ALA A 159 -9.09 37.02 -32.42
CA ALA A 159 -9.07 38.47 -32.21
C ALA A 159 -10.48 39.06 -31.99
N ARG A 160 -11.54 38.36 -32.41
CA ARG A 160 -12.94 38.75 -32.13
C ARG A 160 -13.31 38.76 -30.65
N VAL A 161 -12.55 38.05 -29.81
CA VAL A 161 -12.79 37.97 -28.37
C VAL A 161 -11.55 38.49 -27.63
N PRO A 162 -11.71 39.48 -26.73
CA PRO A 162 -10.62 39.99 -25.89
C PRO A 162 -9.82 38.87 -25.22
N ARG A 163 -8.52 39.10 -25.02
CA ARG A 163 -7.63 38.09 -24.44
C ARG A 163 -8.06 37.76 -23.01
N GLU A 164 -8.50 38.78 -22.29
CA GLU A 164 -8.98 38.75 -20.91
C GLU A 164 -10.19 37.82 -20.80
N GLU A 165 -11.19 37.97 -21.67
CA GLU A 165 -12.38 37.11 -21.71
C GLU A 165 -12.02 35.64 -21.99
N ARG A 166 -11.05 35.39 -22.88
CA ARG A 166 -10.58 34.02 -23.17
C ARG A 166 -9.85 33.39 -21.99
N ILE A 167 -9.07 34.17 -21.24
CA ILE A 167 -8.38 33.70 -20.03
C ILE A 167 -9.41 33.39 -18.94
N GLU A 168 -10.37 34.28 -18.71
CA GLU A 168 -11.44 34.09 -17.72
C GLU A 168 -12.29 32.85 -18.04
N ALA A 169 -12.69 32.68 -19.30
CA ALA A 169 -13.42 31.48 -19.75
C ALA A 169 -12.62 30.19 -19.49
N ASN A 170 -11.30 30.21 -19.70
CA ASN A 170 -10.44 29.07 -19.42
C ASN A 170 -10.28 28.80 -17.91
N ILE A 171 -10.13 29.85 -17.08
CA ILE A 171 -10.09 29.73 -15.61
C ILE A 171 -11.40 29.12 -15.11
N LYS A 172 -12.54 29.62 -15.59
CA LYS A 172 -13.87 29.10 -15.26
C LYS A 172 -14.00 27.63 -15.63
N LYS A 173 -13.61 27.25 -16.85
CA LYS A 173 -13.63 25.85 -17.31
C LYS A 173 -12.74 24.95 -16.43
N VAL A 174 -11.51 25.37 -16.14
CA VAL A 174 -10.60 24.61 -15.25
C VAL A 174 -11.18 24.46 -13.85
N LYS A 175 -11.83 25.50 -13.31
CA LYS A 175 -12.50 25.45 -12.01
C LYS A 175 -13.66 24.45 -12.01
N GLU A 176 -14.50 24.47 -13.04
CA GLU A 176 -15.61 23.52 -13.21
C GLU A 176 -15.12 22.07 -13.34
N GLU A 177 -14.08 21.81 -14.14
CA GLU A 177 -13.47 20.49 -14.28
C GLU A 177 -12.87 20.00 -12.95
N ARG A 178 -12.19 20.89 -12.20
CA ARG A 178 -11.66 20.58 -10.86
C ARG A 178 -12.76 20.20 -9.88
N GLU A 179 -13.87 20.92 -9.87
CA GLU A 179 -15.02 20.63 -9.01
C GLU A 179 -15.73 19.33 -9.40
N LYS A 180 -15.92 19.07 -10.71
CA LYS A 180 -16.42 17.76 -11.19
C LYS A 180 -15.52 16.62 -10.72
N ALA A 181 -14.20 16.76 -10.88
CA ALA A 181 -13.24 15.75 -10.43
C ALA A 181 -13.25 15.58 -8.89
N ARG A 182 -13.46 16.66 -8.13
CA ARG A 182 -13.60 16.62 -6.66
C ARG A 182 -14.84 15.86 -6.24
N LYS A 183 -16.01 16.16 -6.84
CA LYS A 183 -17.27 15.46 -6.59
C LYS A 183 -17.14 13.97 -6.88
N LEU A 184 -16.54 13.61 -8.02
CA LEU A 184 -16.30 12.22 -8.39
C LEU A 184 -15.39 11.48 -7.38
N ARG A 185 -14.32 12.14 -6.90
CA ARG A 185 -13.46 11.57 -5.85
C ARG A 185 -14.23 11.36 -4.54
N LYS A 186 -15.04 12.33 -4.11
CA LYS A 186 -15.86 12.21 -2.91
C LYS A 186 -16.86 11.06 -3.03
N LEU A 187 -17.56 10.96 -4.15
CA LEU A 187 -18.50 9.86 -4.41
C LEU A 187 -17.79 8.50 -4.36
N LYS A 188 -16.59 8.39 -4.95
CA LYS A 188 -15.80 7.15 -4.89
C LYS A 188 -15.44 6.76 -3.46
N VAL A 189 -14.97 7.72 -2.65
CA VAL A 189 -14.63 7.50 -1.24
C VAL A 189 -15.88 7.10 -0.43
N PHE A 190 -17.00 7.77 -0.67
CA PHE A 190 -18.28 7.44 -0.05
C PHE A 190 -18.73 6.01 -0.37
N ASN A 191 -18.64 5.61 -1.64
CA ASN A 191 -19.00 4.25 -2.06
C ASN A 191 -18.08 3.19 -1.42
N MET A 192 -16.77 3.49 -1.30
CA MET A 192 -15.82 2.63 -0.60
C MET A 192 -16.19 2.47 0.88
N ALA A 193 -16.47 3.58 1.57
CA ALA A 193 -16.87 3.56 2.98
C ALA A 193 -18.19 2.80 3.19
N LYS A 194 -19.19 3.04 2.33
CA LYS A 194 -20.47 2.31 2.37
C LYS A 194 -20.28 0.80 2.19
N LYS A 195 -19.42 0.40 1.26
CA LYS A 195 -19.09 -1.00 1.00
C LYS A 195 -18.38 -1.64 2.20
N ALA A 196 -17.42 -0.93 2.80
CA ALA A 196 -16.71 -1.38 3.99
C ALA A 196 -17.66 -1.61 5.17
N SER A 197 -18.51 -0.60 5.47
CA SER A 197 -19.52 -0.71 6.53
C SER A 197 -20.47 -1.87 6.28
N TYR A 198 -21.03 -1.98 5.07
CA TYR A 198 -21.93 -3.07 4.71
C TYR A 198 -21.26 -4.44 4.90
N LYS A 199 -20.01 -4.62 4.45
CA LYS A 199 -19.29 -5.88 4.63
C LYS A 199 -19.02 -6.18 6.11
N TYR A 200 -18.66 -5.17 6.90
CA TYR A 200 -18.46 -5.30 8.34
C TYR A 200 -19.73 -5.70 9.09
N ASP A 201 -20.88 -5.15 8.71
CA ASP A 201 -22.14 -5.43 9.38
C ASP A 201 -22.67 -6.82 9.02
N GLN A 202 -22.58 -7.21 7.73
CA GLN A 202 -23.20 -8.42 7.20
C GLN A 202 -22.33 -9.67 7.25
N ASP A 203 -20.99 -9.54 7.25
CA ASP A 203 -20.08 -10.69 7.21
C ASP A 203 -19.32 -10.82 8.53
N ALA A 204 -19.74 -11.82 9.34
CA ALA A 204 -19.15 -12.08 10.64
C ALA A 204 -17.67 -12.48 10.57
N ASN A 205 -17.25 -13.19 9.52
CA ASN A 205 -15.85 -13.58 9.34
C ASN A 205 -14.99 -12.36 9.00
N TYR A 206 -15.48 -11.49 8.10
CA TYR A 206 -14.81 -10.23 7.77
C TYR A 206 -14.69 -9.33 9.00
N ARG A 207 -15.78 -9.16 9.76
CA ARG A 207 -15.79 -8.38 11.01
C ARG A 207 -14.76 -8.92 12.00
N PHE A 208 -14.78 -10.22 12.24
CA PHE A 208 -13.82 -10.86 13.15
C PHE A 208 -12.37 -10.64 12.70
N LEU A 209 -12.06 -10.83 11.42
CA LEU A 209 -10.72 -10.57 10.88
C LEU A 209 -10.33 -9.09 11.01
N HIS A 210 -11.23 -8.17 10.69
CA HIS A 210 -11.03 -6.73 10.81
C HIS A 210 -10.70 -6.31 12.25
N ASP A 211 -11.46 -6.83 13.22
CA ASP A 211 -11.28 -6.54 14.64
C ASP A 211 -9.96 -7.13 15.15
N GLN A 212 -9.61 -8.35 14.77
CA GLN A 212 -8.34 -8.98 15.13
C GLN A 212 -7.13 -8.23 14.55
N ILE A 213 -7.20 -7.74 13.31
CA ILE A 213 -6.14 -6.89 12.72
C ILE A 213 -6.05 -5.57 13.48
N SER A 214 -7.19 -4.94 13.80
CA SER A 214 -7.23 -3.68 14.54
C SER A 214 -6.62 -3.82 15.94
N ALA A 215 -6.96 -4.90 16.65
CA ALA A 215 -6.43 -5.24 17.96
C ALA A 215 -4.92 -5.49 17.92
N LEU A 216 -4.41 -6.22 16.92
CA LEU A 216 -2.98 -6.47 16.75
C LEU A 216 -2.19 -5.17 16.53
N PHE A 217 -2.70 -4.26 15.69
CA PHE A 217 -2.11 -2.93 15.54
C PHE A 217 -2.13 -2.15 16.85
N ALA A 218 -3.27 -2.12 17.54
CA ALA A 218 -3.41 -1.40 18.80
C ALA A 218 -2.47 -1.90 19.89
N GLN A 219 -2.34 -3.23 20.05
CA GLN A 219 -1.41 -3.85 21.00
C GLN A 219 0.04 -3.51 20.65
N SER A 220 0.44 -3.70 19.40
CA SER A 220 1.81 -3.39 18.94
C SER A 220 2.16 -1.92 19.15
N LEU A 221 1.24 -1.00 18.84
CA LEU A 221 1.44 0.44 19.02
C LEU A 221 1.53 0.85 20.50
N LYS A 222 0.76 0.20 21.39
CA LYS A 222 0.87 0.43 22.84
C LYS A 222 2.24 0.00 23.35
N SER A 223 2.69 -1.20 23.02
CA SER A 223 4.03 -1.68 23.40
C SER A 223 5.15 -0.83 22.79
N ASP A 224 4.99 -0.39 21.54
CA ASP A 224 5.94 0.52 20.88
C ASP A 224 6.05 1.87 21.62
N MET A 225 4.94 2.40 22.12
CA MET A 225 4.94 3.62 22.94
C MET A 225 5.59 3.40 24.32
N GLU A 226 5.41 2.23 24.92
CA GLU A 226 6.10 1.86 26.17
C GLU A 226 7.62 1.81 25.96
N PHE A 227 8.08 1.17 24.89
CA PHE A 227 9.51 1.14 24.53
C PHE A 227 10.05 2.53 24.18
N LEU A 228 9.23 3.38 23.56
CA LEU A 228 9.63 4.76 23.30
C LEU A 228 9.83 5.52 24.61
N ASN A 229 8.89 5.39 25.56
CA ASN A 229 8.94 6.06 26.85
C ASN A 229 10.08 5.54 27.75
N SER A 230 10.45 4.25 27.63
CA SER A 230 11.60 3.67 28.34
C SER A 230 12.95 3.92 27.66
N GLY A 231 12.95 4.55 26.48
CA GLY A 231 14.17 4.80 25.69
C GLY A 231 14.68 3.57 24.93
N GLU A 232 13.97 2.45 24.95
CA GLU A 232 14.31 1.20 24.25
C GLU A 232 13.96 1.25 22.75
N ILE A 233 14.42 2.29 22.05
CA ILE A 233 14.07 2.59 20.65
C ILE A 233 14.30 1.40 19.70
N LYS A 234 15.31 0.55 19.98
CA LYS A 234 15.63 -0.63 19.15
C LYS A 234 14.54 -1.71 19.19
N ARG A 235 13.67 -1.71 20.20
CA ARG A 235 12.58 -2.68 20.36
C ARG A 235 11.28 -2.24 19.71
N ILE A 236 11.20 -0.99 19.26
CA ILE A 236 10.04 -0.45 18.56
C ILE A 236 9.83 -1.23 17.25
N SER A 237 8.64 -1.78 17.11
CA SER A 237 8.22 -2.53 15.94
C SER A 237 7.99 -1.63 14.72
N LEU A 238 7.78 -2.25 13.56
CA LEU A 238 7.37 -1.53 12.34
C LEU A 238 5.84 -1.35 12.25
N ALA A 239 5.07 -1.60 13.31
CA ALA A 239 3.62 -1.44 13.32
C ALA A 239 3.24 0.01 12.99
N ALA A 240 3.86 1.00 13.65
CA ALA A 240 3.60 2.42 13.37
C ALA A 240 3.88 2.82 11.92
N LYS A 241 4.94 2.27 11.30
CA LYS A 241 5.28 2.52 9.89
C LYS A 241 4.17 2.08 8.95
N TRP A 242 3.50 0.97 9.26
CA TRP A 242 2.48 0.38 8.40
C TRP A 242 1.04 0.67 8.84
N CYS A 243 0.83 1.19 10.05
CA CYS A 243 -0.47 1.65 10.51
C CYS A 243 -1.00 2.69 9.51
N PRO A 244 -2.22 2.51 9.00
CA PRO A 244 -2.75 3.43 8.01
C PRO A 244 -2.90 4.82 8.62
N THR A 245 -2.61 5.84 7.83
CA THR A 245 -2.95 7.22 8.20
C THR A 245 -4.41 7.48 7.88
N ILE A 246 -5.00 8.44 8.61
CA ILE A 246 -6.34 8.96 8.35
C ILE A 246 -6.44 9.35 6.88
N ASP A 247 -7.49 8.89 6.20
CA ASP A 247 -7.75 9.16 4.79
C ASP A 247 -6.71 8.59 3.81
N SER A 248 -5.84 7.68 4.26
CA SER A 248 -5.00 6.87 3.38
C SER A 248 -5.85 5.99 2.46
N SER A 249 -5.25 5.38 1.42
CA SER A 249 -6.03 4.52 0.53
C SER A 249 -6.61 3.29 1.22
N TYR A 250 -5.89 2.73 2.20
CA TYR A 250 -6.39 1.62 3.00
C TYR A 250 -7.52 2.09 3.91
N ASP A 251 -7.31 3.18 4.67
CA ASP A 251 -8.35 3.70 5.57
C ASP A 251 -9.64 4.09 4.83
N LYS A 252 -9.54 4.75 3.67
CA LYS A 252 -10.71 5.06 2.83
C LYS A 252 -11.46 3.83 2.36
N ALA A 253 -10.76 2.70 2.22
CA ALA A 253 -11.34 1.46 1.73
C ALA A 253 -11.84 0.56 2.87
N THR A 254 -11.17 0.53 4.02
CA THR A 254 -11.45 -0.43 5.11
C THR A 254 -12.00 0.21 6.37
N LEU A 255 -11.87 1.53 6.54
CA LEU A 255 -12.23 2.30 7.74
C LEU A 255 -11.47 1.88 9.02
N ILE A 256 -10.39 1.12 8.87
CA ILE A 256 -9.68 0.47 10.00
C ILE A 256 -9.04 1.46 10.99
N CYS A 257 -8.71 2.69 10.58
CA CYS A 257 -8.15 3.67 11.52
C CYS A 257 -9.13 4.00 12.65
N LYS A 258 -10.44 3.93 12.39
CA LYS A 258 -11.46 4.07 13.42
C LYS A 258 -11.26 3.02 14.51
N SER A 259 -11.31 1.74 14.14
CA SER A 259 -11.24 0.64 15.11
C SER A 259 -9.89 0.54 15.81
N ILE A 260 -8.77 0.84 15.13
CA ILE A 260 -7.45 0.93 15.80
C ILE A 260 -7.47 2.05 16.85
N ALA A 261 -7.97 3.24 16.50
CA ALA A 261 -8.02 4.36 17.42
C ALA A 261 -8.92 4.09 18.63
N GLU A 262 -10.11 3.51 18.42
CA GLU A 262 -11.03 3.11 19.50
C GLU A 262 -10.42 2.03 20.41
N SER A 263 -9.61 1.11 19.86
CA SER A 263 -8.90 0.08 20.63
C SER A 263 -7.75 0.65 21.47
N ILE A 264 -7.10 1.72 21.01
CA ILE A 264 -6.04 2.40 21.76
C ILE A 264 -6.62 3.32 22.83
N PHE A 265 -7.69 4.04 22.50
CA PHE A 265 -8.34 5.02 23.37
C PHE A 265 -9.81 4.64 23.62
N PRO A 266 -10.10 3.58 24.40
CA PRO A 266 -11.48 3.19 24.71
C PRO A 266 -12.31 4.33 25.29
N ARG A 267 -13.62 4.28 25.11
CA ARG A 267 -14.51 5.39 25.50
C ARG A 267 -14.52 5.60 27.02
N GLU A 268 -14.30 4.51 27.76
CA GLU A 268 -14.25 4.45 29.21
C GLU A 268 -12.90 4.92 29.76
N SER A 269 -11.89 5.11 28.90
CA SER A 269 -10.52 5.44 29.33
C SER A 269 -10.34 6.89 29.78
N THR A 270 -11.26 7.80 29.46
CA THR A 270 -11.12 9.23 29.79
C THR A 270 -12.49 9.88 30.00
N PRO A 271 -12.72 10.60 31.11
CA PRO A 271 -13.97 11.34 31.34
C PRO A 271 -14.31 12.35 30.24
N GLU A 272 -13.31 12.88 29.53
CA GLU A 272 -13.50 13.80 28.39
C GLU A 272 -14.29 13.21 27.20
N TYR A 273 -14.53 11.89 27.19
CA TYR A 273 -15.36 11.25 26.18
C TYR A 273 -16.82 11.10 26.61
N GLU A 274 -17.11 11.35 27.89
CA GLU A 274 -18.46 11.36 28.43
C GLU A 274 -19.25 12.50 27.76
N GLY A 275 -20.46 12.18 27.28
CA GLY A 275 -21.30 13.13 26.55
C GLY A 275 -20.96 13.37 25.07
N LEU A 276 -19.82 12.88 24.55
CA LEU A 276 -19.53 12.99 23.11
C LEU A 276 -20.41 12.04 22.29
N ASN A 277 -20.96 12.49 21.17
CA ASN A 277 -21.59 11.56 20.24
C ASN A 277 -20.53 10.67 19.55
N GLN A 278 -20.97 9.61 18.85
CA GLN A 278 -20.04 8.66 18.24
C GLN A 278 -19.08 9.32 17.23
N ASP A 279 -19.57 10.25 16.41
CA ASP A 279 -18.76 10.91 15.39
C ASP A 279 -17.70 11.83 16.00
N GLN A 280 -18.05 12.57 17.05
CA GLN A 280 -17.14 13.42 17.82
C GLN A 280 -16.06 12.58 18.50
N TYR A 281 -16.46 11.48 19.14
CA TYR A 281 -15.54 10.54 19.77
C TYR A 281 -14.55 9.97 18.75
N VAL A 282 -15.05 9.41 17.64
CA VAL A 282 -14.22 8.84 16.55
C VAL A 282 -13.27 9.89 15.96
N TYR A 283 -13.74 11.11 15.73
CA TYR A 283 -12.90 12.21 15.24
C TYR A 283 -11.77 12.52 16.23
N LYS A 284 -12.07 12.58 17.52
CA LYS A 284 -11.10 12.87 18.58
C LYS A 284 -10.05 11.76 18.67
N VAL A 285 -10.46 10.50 18.81
CA VAL A 285 -9.50 9.38 18.97
C VAL A 285 -8.64 9.15 17.72
N ARG A 286 -9.18 9.33 16.51
CA ARG A 286 -8.35 9.23 15.28
C ARG A 286 -7.27 10.32 15.26
N ASN A 287 -7.62 11.54 15.66
CA ASN A 287 -6.65 12.62 15.78
C ASN A 287 -5.59 12.36 16.85
N ARG A 288 -5.98 11.78 18.00
CA ARG A 288 -5.05 11.35 19.05
C ARG A 288 -4.12 10.25 18.54
N LEU A 289 -4.64 9.21 17.89
CA LEU A 289 -3.83 8.15 17.25
C LEU A 289 -2.74 8.75 16.36
N ARG A 290 -3.09 9.73 15.53
CA ARG A 290 -2.09 10.41 14.70
C ARG A 290 -1.06 11.18 15.53
N LYS A 291 -1.51 12.07 16.41
CA LYS A 291 -0.64 13.05 17.09
C LYS A 291 0.16 12.46 18.25
N GLU A 292 -0.47 11.63 19.07
CA GLU A 292 0.08 11.12 20.33
C GLU A 292 0.80 9.77 20.15
N VAL A 293 0.51 9.03 19.07
CA VAL A 293 1.09 7.69 18.84
C VAL A 293 1.92 7.67 17.57
N LEU A 294 1.32 7.91 16.40
CA LEU A 294 2.03 7.72 15.13
C LEU A 294 3.15 8.74 14.90
N VAL A 295 2.93 10.03 15.18
CA VAL A 295 3.97 11.06 15.03
C VAL A 295 5.23 10.76 15.86
N PRO A 296 5.16 10.52 17.19
CA PRO A 296 6.34 10.24 17.98
C PRO A 296 7.02 8.91 17.58
N LEU A 297 6.25 7.87 17.26
CA LEU A 297 6.83 6.60 16.78
C LEU A 297 7.51 6.75 15.40
N HIS A 298 6.95 7.54 14.48
CA HIS A 298 7.56 7.82 13.18
C HIS A 298 8.88 8.59 13.33
N GLN A 299 8.95 9.52 14.30
CA GLN A 299 10.18 10.22 14.66
C GLN A 299 11.23 9.26 15.21
N ALA A 300 10.85 8.38 16.15
CA ALA A 300 11.75 7.38 16.73
C ALA A 300 12.30 6.40 15.68
N LEU A 301 11.45 5.99 14.73
CA LEU A 301 11.80 5.14 13.58
C LEU A 301 12.62 5.88 12.51
N LYS A 302 12.79 7.21 12.61
CA LYS A 302 13.52 8.06 11.66
C LYS A 302 13.04 7.90 10.21
N LEU A 303 11.72 7.84 10.02
CA LEU A 303 11.14 7.73 8.67
C LEU A 303 11.44 8.99 7.85
N PRO A 304 11.83 8.87 6.55
CA PRO A 304 12.20 10.02 5.73
C PRO A 304 11.07 11.05 5.62
N GLU A 305 9.82 10.61 5.58
CA GLU A 305 8.64 11.47 5.46
C GLU A 305 8.52 12.48 6.61
N VAL A 306 9.00 12.14 7.81
CA VAL A 306 9.02 13.05 8.96
C VAL A 306 9.88 14.27 8.65
N TYR A 307 11.14 14.04 8.25
CA TYR A 307 12.08 15.10 7.89
C TYR A 307 11.64 15.88 6.65
N MET A 308 11.13 15.17 5.63
CA MET A 308 10.66 15.78 4.39
C MET A 308 9.49 16.74 4.64
N SER A 309 8.54 16.36 5.51
CA SER A 309 7.40 17.20 5.86
C SER A 309 7.81 18.46 6.64
N ALA A 310 8.85 18.35 7.46
CA ALA A 310 9.44 19.45 8.22
C ALA A 310 10.46 20.27 7.39
N GLN A 311 10.71 19.91 6.13
CA GLN A 311 11.75 20.49 5.27
C GLN A 311 13.18 20.39 5.84
N GLN A 312 13.42 19.43 6.73
CA GLN A 312 14.71 19.17 7.38
C GLN A 312 15.57 18.21 6.55
N TRP A 313 15.89 18.57 5.31
CA TRP A 313 16.62 17.71 4.37
C TRP A 313 18.00 17.31 4.90
N GLU A 314 18.70 18.24 5.55
CA GLU A 314 20.02 18.04 6.15
C GLU A 314 20.03 16.98 7.28
N SER A 315 18.88 16.63 7.83
CA SER A 315 18.75 15.67 8.93
C SER A 315 18.35 14.26 8.48
N ILE A 316 18.11 14.04 7.18
CA ILE A 316 17.72 12.72 6.66
C ILE A 316 18.88 11.73 6.80
N PRO A 317 18.68 10.59 7.51
CA PRO A 317 19.69 9.54 7.62
C PRO A 317 19.56 8.54 6.46
N TYR A 318 20.18 8.83 5.32
CA TYR A 318 20.04 8.03 4.08
C TYR A 318 20.33 6.53 4.26
N ASN A 319 21.30 6.18 5.11
CA ASN A 319 21.65 4.79 5.44
C ASN A 319 20.52 4.02 6.14
N ARG A 320 19.54 4.71 6.73
CA ARG A 320 18.36 4.10 7.39
C ARG A 320 17.12 4.14 6.51
N VAL A 321 17.16 4.80 5.36
CA VAL A 321 16.02 4.91 4.46
C VAL A 321 15.81 3.57 3.76
N ALA A 322 14.66 2.94 4.02
CA ALA A 322 14.30 1.68 3.38
C ALA A 322 14.32 1.77 1.85
N SER A 323 14.75 0.70 1.17
CA SER A 323 14.94 0.63 -0.29
C SER A 323 13.73 1.10 -1.11
N VAL A 324 12.51 0.75 -0.70
CA VAL A 324 11.29 1.20 -1.38
C VAL A 324 11.10 2.71 -1.26
N ALA A 325 11.34 3.29 -0.08
CA ALA A 325 11.28 4.73 0.11
C ALA A 325 12.41 5.42 -0.68
N MET A 326 13.61 4.84 -0.67
CA MET A 326 14.74 5.30 -1.47
C MET A 326 14.37 5.43 -2.94
N ARG A 327 13.82 4.37 -3.54
CA ARG A 327 13.36 4.36 -4.94
C ARG A 327 12.25 5.38 -5.21
N ASN A 328 11.32 5.56 -4.27
CA ASN A 328 10.19 6.46 -4.46
C ASN A 328 10.59 7.94 -4.36
N TYR A 329 11.63 8.25 -3.59
CA TYR A 329 12.05 9.61 -3.26
C TYR A 329 13.36 10.03 -3.90
N THR A 330 14.02 9.18 -4.70
CA THR A 330 15.26 9.48 -5.43
C THR A 330 15.22 10.86 -6.09
N ASP A 331 14.20 11.15 -6.88
CA ASP A 331 14.09 12.43 -7.61
C ASP A 331 13.96 13.62 -6.65
N ILE A 332 13.27 13.44 -5.52
CA ILE A 332 13.09 14.50 -4.52
C ILE A 332 14.40 14.75 -3.78
N PHE A 333 15.13 13.69 -3.37
CA PHE A 333 16.43 13.81 -2.72
C PHE A 333 17.45 14.48 -3.65
N LEU A 334 17.51 14.08 -4.93
CA LEU A 334 18.36 14.73 -5.92
C LEU A 334 18.02 16.21 -6.12
N HIS A 335 16.76 16.61 -5.99
CA HIS A 335 16.36 17.99 -6.17
C HIS A 335 16.56 18.85 -4.91
N ARG A 336 16.37 18.28 -3.72
CA ARG A 336 16.33 19.03 -2.44
C ARG A 336 17.62 18.93 -1.62
N ASP A 337 18.39 17.86 -1.79
CA ASP A 337 19.64 17.58 -1.05
C ASP A 337 20.64 16.85 -1.97
N ASN A 338 20.93 17.48 -3.11
CA ASN A 338 21.69 16.87 -4.20
C ASN A 338 23.08 16.38 -3.76
N LYS A 339 23.80 17.20 -2.99
CA LYS A 339 25.20 16.96 -2.63
C LYS A 339 25.34 15.75 -1.71
N ARG A 340 24.68 15.76 -0.54
CA ARG A 340 24.76 14.65 0.43
C ARG A 340 24.18 13.36 -0.13
N PHE A 341 23.12 13.46 -0.94
CA PHE A 341 22.54 12.28 -1.55
C PHE A 341 23.46 11.62 -2.59
N ARG A 342 24.17 12.41 -3.41
CA ARG A 342 25.16 11.88 -4.36
C ARG A 342 26.35 11.25 -3.64
N GLU A 343 26.87 11.93 -2.62
CA GLU A 343 27.94 11.40 -1.76
C GLU A 343 27.53 10.06 -1.13
N TYR A 344 26.32 9.97 -0.58
CA TYR A 344 25.77 8.70 -0.09
C TYR A 344 25.75 7.62 -1.18
N LEU A 345 25.32 7.92 -2.40
CA LEU A 345 25.30 6.94 -3.50
C LEU A 345 26.71 6.50 -3.92
N GLU A 346 27.71 7.36 -3.83
CA GLU A 346 29.11 7.02 -4.07
C GLU A 346 29.64 6.09 -2.98
N ASN A 347 29.37 6.41 -1.71
CA ASN A 347 29.75 5.57 -0.58
C ASN A 347 29.10 4.17 -0.63
N VAL A 348 27.84 4.07 -1.09
CA VAL A 348 27.18 2.76 -1.30
C VAL A 348 27.86 1.97 -2.42
N LYS A 349 28.29 2.63 -3.51
CA LYS A 349 29.02 1.97 -4.60
C LYS A 349 30.41 1.50 -4.19
N ALA A 350 31.08 2.25 -3.31
CA ALA A 350 32.40 1.92 -2.76
C ALA A 350 32.33 0.82 -1.68
N GLY A 351 31.14 0.43 -1.22
CA GLY A 351 30.97 -0.52 -0.11
C GLY A 351 31.20 0.10 1.28
N GLU A 352 31.43 1.42 1.35
CA GLU A 352 31.70 2.16 2.59
C GLU A 352 30.42 2.53 3.36
N SER A 353 29.26 2.37 2.73
CA SER A 353 27.97 2.48 3.41
C SER A 353 27.04 1.34 2.99
N GLU A 354 26.58 0.57 3.97
CA GLU A 354 25.58 -0.46 3.74
C GLU A 354 24.20 0.18 3.64
N ASN A 355 23.56 -0.03 2.50
CA ASN A 355 22.11 0.04 2.46
C ASN A 355 21.60 -1.32 2.95
N TYR A 356 21.12 -1.40 4.20
CA TYR A 356 20.64 -2.61 4.88
C TYR A 356 19.59 -3.46 4.12
N SER A 357 19.23 -3.08 2.88
CA SER A 357 18.29 -3.79 2.01
C SER A 357 18.90 -4.24 0.65
N TRP A 358 20.12 -3.84 0.27
CA TRP A 358 20.76 -4.33 -0.96
C TRP A 358 21.33 -5.75 -0.82
N SER A 359 21.62 -6.19 0.41
CA SER A 359 22.06 -7.54 0.75
C SER A 359 20.99 -8.63 0.60
N ILE A 360 19.73 -8.27 0.29
CA ILE A 360 18.62 -9.23 0.09
C ILE A 360 18.23 -9.36 -1.39
N ALA A 361 18.92 -8.68 -2.32
CA ALA A 361 18.63 -8.73 -3.76
C ALA A 361 19.84 -9.20 -4.60
N SER A 362 20.87 -9.74 -3.97
CA SER A 362 22.09 -10.22 -4.64
C SER A 362 22.51 -11.61 -4.15
N SER A 363 21.55 -12.49 -3.89
CA SER A 363 21.78 -13.93 -3.74
C SER A 363 20.65 -14.71 -4.38
#